data_AF-A0A962TJN7-F1
#
_entry.id   AF-A0A962TJN7-F1
#
_cell.length_a   1.000
_cell.length_b   1.000
_cell.length_c   1.000
_cell.angle_alpha   90.00
_cell.angle_beta   90.00
_cell.angle_gamma   90.00
#
_symmetry.space_group_name_H-M   'P 1'
#
loop_
_entity.id
_entity.type
_entity.pdbx_description
1 polymer ?
#
loop_
_entity_poly.entity_id
_entity_poly.type
_entity_poly.pdbx_seq_one_letter_code
_entity_poly.pdbx_strand_id
1 'polypeptide(L)'
;MRKFLLLSLLLFIFSPGWASIPATPVMTLYRFNGNLEIPYYDIESFAQSGPSRPAGRLTQGTSLIPCLVIRDGRPLTDRQGTPYVGFEIVVNSRTATPAATNTVKTALQQRQNMMVTNHHCGDAVRHVISIRRMYAMDKAPFFDPPPLSGTHRAISQRKYHSELDQIVQAFHNSAYCATANRRLIGRRHALQRAWEEFIGAPRHPWSRQALQRAKHLDYAMRTAIFEGHLDRGCNAYGACERNIIALSIRNRARESCAKGQGCRFRGDFQGVSSRVSQYNIWDEYLTQISGLTSCFLRQDLRSDTAAGRQQRHNSAYYDKIQAMYRQNLPDVERILFGDDRDLEALFSGASLRNIKRLRHYYHAPAMGQCFPQHDRVEYMSGAVARKGQDFALIANTRIRVDQRTQNGYFFRDFVVQTQPERDVVRLVDRYPGFVVDGRKVSLGRASSCPPYGIPRGCRFKSIGRYRKTPSWLNTGTPLALTCRIRDRGEQCQAQGSLQKVTVGGVCDTQMRPVTGVD
;
A
#
# COMPACT_ATOMS: atom_id res chain seq x y z
N MET A 1 82.12 6.12 -28.37
CA MET A 1 80.83 5.55 -28.84
C MET A 1 79.79 5.87 -27.77
N ARG A 2 78.87 6.83 -27.99
CA ARG A 2 77.44 6.63 -28.36
C ARG A 2 76.71 5.64 -27.42
N LYS A 3 75.49 5.83 -26.90
CA LYS A 3 74.46 6.91 -26.83
C LYS A 3 73.21 6.23 -26.20
N PHE A 4 72.34 7.00 -25.52
CA PHE A 4 70.94 6.71 -25.10
C PHE A 4 70.66 5.80 -23.87
N LEU A 5 69.98 6.24 -22.79
CA LEU A 5 68.58 6.68 -22.57
C LEU A 5 67.61 5.50 -22.41
N LEU A 6 67.02 5.31 -21.20
CA LEU A 6 65.57 5.31 -21.01
C LEU A 6 65.16 5.14 -19.53
N LEU A 7 64.65 6.26 -19.02
CA LEU A 7 63.82 6.42 -17.85
C LEU A 7 62.54 5.55 -18.00
N SER A 8 62.29 4.61 -17.10
CA SER A 8 60.99 3.94 -16.97
C SER A 8 60.30 4.42 -15.70
N LEU A 9 59.62 5.56 -15.83
CA LEU A 9 58.71 6.09 -14.82
C LEU A 9 57.40 5.29 -14.89
N LEU A 10 57.18 4.41 -13.92
CA LEU A 10 55.92 3.69 -13.71
C LEU A 10 54.83 4.70 -13.31
N LEU A 11 54.10 5.21 -14.31
CA LEU A 11 52.81 5.86 -14.16
C LEU A 11 51.78 4.82 -13.68
N PHE A 12 51.63 4.69 -12.36
CA PHE A 12 50.39 4.19 -11.78
C PHE A 12 49.30 5.24 -12.02
N ILE A 13 48.62 5.13 -13.16
CA ILE A 13 47.37 5.84 -13.41
C ILE A 13 46.33 5.24 -12.46
N PHE A 14 46.22 5.82 -11.26
CA PHE A 14 44.98 5.74 -10.49
C PHE A 14 43.91 6.42 -11.35
N SER A 15 43.19 5.63 -12.14
CA SER A 15 41.91 6.08 -12.67
C SER A 15 41.03 6.33 -11.44
N PRO A 16 40.61 7.58 -11.14
CA PRO A 16 39.59 7.76 -10.13
C PRO A 16 38.37 7.05 -10.70
N GLY A 17 38.03 5.88 -10.16
CA GLY A 17 36.76 5.24 -10.47
C GLY A 17 35.70 6.27 -10.14
N TRP A 18 35.06 6.83 -11.18
CA TRP A 18 33.97 7.79 -11.03
C TRP A 18 32.93 7.07 -10.18
N ALA A 19 32.82 7.46 -8.91
CA ALA A 19 32.00 6.76 -7.94
C ALA A 19 30.55 7.11 -8.24
N SER A 20 29.99 6.41 -9.20
CA SER A 20 28.61 6.57 -9.60
C SER A 20 27.71 5.92 -8.54
N ILE A 21 26.68 6.63 -8.11
CA ILE A 21 25.63 6.17 -7.18
C ILE A 21 24.31 6.01 -7.94
N PRO A 22 23.37 5.18 -7.48
CA PRO A 22 22.07 5.05 -8.12
C PRO A 22 21.30 6.37 -8.06
N ALA A 23 20.71 6.82 -9.17
CA ALA A 23 19.90 8.02 -9.21
C ALA A 23 18.71 7.96 -8.23
N THR A 24 18.20 9.12 -7.83
CA THR A 24 16.98 9.18 -7.02
C THR A 24 15.80 8.54 -7.76
N PRO A 25 14.98 7.72 -7.08
CA PRO A 25 13.85 7.06 -7.72
C PRO A 25 12.69 8.04 -7.91
N VAL A 26 11.72 7.64 -8.72
CA VAL A 26 10.40 8.28 -8.69
C VAL A 26 9.75 8.01 -7.33
N MET A 27 9.24 9.06 -6.70
CA MET A 27 8.57 8.99 -5.40
C MET A 27 7.15 9.55 -5.49
N THR A 28 6.25 9.07 -4.62
CA THR A 28 4.91 9.63 -4.43
C THR A 28 4.83 10.41 -3.13
N LEU A 29 4.10 11.51 -3.15
CA LEU A 29 3.68 12.19 -1.92
C LEU A 29 2.60 11.39 -1.19
N TYR A 30 2.82 11.09 0.09
CA TYR A 30 1.82 10.42 0.93
C TYR A 30 1.97 10.76 2.41
N ARG A 31 0.83 10.80 3.09
CA ARG A 31 0.73 10.88 4.55
C ARG A 31 -0.54 10.16 5.00
N PHE A 32 -0.35 9.02 5.66
CA PHE A 32 -1.45 8.26 6.26
C PHE A 32 -2.33 9.14 7.15
N ASN A 33 -3.65 9.11 6.91
CA ASN A 33 -4.65 9.90 7.64
C ASN A 33 -4.26 11.38 7.82
N GLY A 34 -3.57 11.96 6.84
CA GLY A 34 -3.09 13.34 6.86
C GLY A 34 -3.82 14.24 5.87
N ASN A 35 -3.54 15.54 5.94
CA ASN A 35 -4.07 16.51 4.99
C ASN A 35 -3.74 16.13 3.54
N LEU A 36 -4.72 16.29 2.65
CA LEU A 36 -4.58 16.00 1.23
C LEU A 36 -3.51 16.87 0.56
N GLU A 37 -3.27 18.07 1.10
CA GLU A 37 -2.27 19.01 0.59
C GLU A 37 -1.03 19.06 1.49
N ILE A 38 0.15 19.00 0.86
CA ILE A 38 1.46 19.00 1.50
C ILE A 38 2.19 20.29 1.08
N PRO A 39 2.64 21.13 2.02
CA PRO A 39 3.30 22.39 1.70
C PRO A 39 4.71 22.18 1.14
N TYR A 40 5.08 23.03 0.19
CA TYR A 40 6.47 23.26 -0.24
C TYR A 40 6.85 24.73 0.01
N TYR A 41 8.14 25.01 -0.04
CA TYR A 41 8.74 26.29 0.37
C TYR A 41 9.65 26.81 -0.73
N ASP A 42 9.74 28.13 -0.87
CA ASP A 42 10.77 28.77 -1.67
C ASP A 42 12.16 28.54 -1.04
N ILE A 43 13.18 28.31 -1.87
CA ILE A 43 14.53 27.97 -1.40
C ILE A 43 15.12 29.07 -0.53
N GLU A 44 15.03 30.33 -0.95
CA GLU A 44 15.67 31.45 -0.26
C GLU A 44 14.96 31.74 1.07
N SER A 45 13.63 31.74 1.04
CA SER A 45 12.80 31.88 2.24
C SER A 45 13.05 30.75 3.25
N PHE A 46 13.21 29.51 2.76
CA PHE A 46 13.51 28.34 3.60
C PHE A 46 14.92 28.43 4.20
N ALA A 47 15.92 28.85 3.43
CA ALA A 47 17.29 28.98 3.92
C ALA A 47 17.39 29.97 5.09
N GLN A 48 16.61 31.06 5.04
CA GLN A 48 16.60 32.09 6.08
C GLN A 48 15.79 31.70 7.33
N SER A 49 14.62 31.07 7.14
CA SER A 49 13.62 30.94 8.21
C SER A 49 13.08 29.52 8.43
N GLY A 50 13.57 28.54 7.69
CA GLY A 50 13.08 27.17 7.70
C GLY A 50 11.65 27.03 7.15
N PRO A 51 10.91 25.97 7.51
CA PRO A 51 9.59 25.66 6.98
C PRO A 51 8.47 26.53 7.62
N SER A 52 8.61 27.85 7.59
CA SER A 52 7.72 28.80 8.28
C SER A 52 6.61 29.34 7.38
N ARG A 53 6.93 29.69 6.13
CA ARG A 53 6.02 30.28 5.13
C ARG A 53 5.97 29.42 3.87
N PRO A 54 4.93 28.59 3.69
CA PRO A 54 4.76 27.81 2.47
C PRO A 54 4.65 28.72 1.23
N ALA A 55 5.38 28.38 0.17
CA ALA A 55 5.24 29.02 -1.15
C ALA A 55 4.05 28.45 -1.93
N GLY A 56 3.66 27.20 -1.62
CA GLY A 56 2.49 26.56 -2.20
C GLY A 56 2.28 25.16 -1.65
N ARG A 57 1.43 24.37 -2.34
CA ARG A 57 1.07 23.02 -1.91
C ARG A 57 1.02 22.04 -3.09
N LEU A 58 1.41 20.80 -2.82
CA LEU A 58 1.21 19.65 -3.70
C LEU A 58 0.21 18.68 -3.09
N THR A 59 -0.54 18.00 -3.93
CA THR A 59 -1.56 17.04 -3.49
C THR A 59 -0.95 15.65 -3.28
N GLN A 60 -1.38 14.91 -2.25
CA GLN A 60 -1.02 13.50 -2.06
C GLN A 60 -1.28 12.70 -3.35
N GLY A 61 -0.44 11.71 -3.62
CA GLY A 61 -0.40 10.94 -4.87
C GLY A 61 0.37 11.60 -6.01
N THR A 62 0.85 12.85 -5.86
CA THR A 62 1.71 13.47 -6.87
C THR A 62 3.02 12.69 -6.96
N SER A 63 3.35 12.24 -8.17
CA SER A 63 4.62 11.57 -8.47
C SER A 63 5.67 12.60 -8.85
N LEU A 64 6.85 12.48 -8.26
CA LEU A 64 7.96 13.43 -8.45
C LEU A 64 9.30 12.72 -8.37
N ILE A 65 10.36 13.39 -8.81
CA ILE A 65 11.75 12.94 -8.62
C ILE A 65 12.48 13.96 -7.76
N PRO A 66 13.01 13.58 -6.58
CA PRO A 66 13.68 14.52 -5.70
C PRO A 66 15.14 14.75 -6.07
N CYS A 67 15.67 15.90 -5.66
CA CYS A 67 17.08 16.27 -5.74
C CYS A 67 17.48 17.10 -4.50
N LEU A 68 18.78 17.18 -4.21
CA LEU A 68 19.34 17.96 -3.11
C LEU A 68 19.70 19.36 -3.61
N VAL A 69 19.05 20.37 -3.04
CA VAL A 69 19.46 21.77 -3.23
C VAL A 69 20.71 22.01 -2.39
N ILE A 70 21.80 22.43 -3.05
CA ILE A 70 23.07 22.76 -2.42
C ILE A 70 23.22 24.29 -2.37
N ARG A 71 23.44 24.84 -1.17
CA ARG A 71 23.72 26.25 -0.91
C ARG A 71 24.98 26.35 -0.04
N ASP A 72 25.95 27.15 -0.47
CA ASP A 72 27.23 27.33 0.21
C ASP A 72 27.93 25.99 0.52
N GLY A 73 27.90 25.07 -0.44
CA GLY A 73 28.47 23.72 -0.32
C GLY A 73 27.74 22.79 0.66
N ARG A 74 26.49 23.11 1.06
CA ARG A 74 25.71 22.33 2.02
C ARG A 74 24.28 22.06 1.52
N PRO A 75 23.72 20.87 1.82
CA PRO A 75 22.32 20.57 1.54
C PRO A 75 21.40 21.33 2.49
N LEU A 76 20.20 21.70 2.02
CA LEU A 76 19.16 22.28 2.87
C LEU A 76 18.54 21.20 3.77
N THR A 77 18.76 21.32 5.08
CA THR A 77 18.24 20.39 6.09
C THR A 77 17.61 21.11 7.28
N ASP A 78 16.66 20.47 7.97
CA ASP A 78 16.26 20.91 9.30
C ASP A 78 17.37 20.68 10.34
N ARG A 79 17.12 21.15 11.59
CA ARG A 79 18.07 21.00 12.70
C ARG A 79 18.42 19.55 13.00
N GLN A 80 17.49 18.63 12.72
CA GLN A 80 17.66 17.17 12.90
C GLN A 80 18.28 16.49 11.67
N GLY A 81 18.78 17.24 10.68
CA GLY A 81 19.43 16.72 9.48
C GLY A 81 18.48 16.12 8.44
N THR A 82 17.17 16.37 8.56
CA THR A 82 16.20 15.93 7.56
C THR A 82 16.30 16.84 6.33
N PRO A 83 16.53 16.30 5.13
CA PRO A 83 16.64 17.13 3.94
C PRO A 83 15.28 17.67 3.50
N TYR A 84 15.30 18.92 3.06
CA TYR A 84 14.25 19.55 2.27
C TYR A 84 14.75 19.54 0.82
N VAL A 85 14.11 18.73 0.00
CA VAL A 85 14.58 18.35 -1.33
C VAL A 85 13.88 19.20 -2.38
N GLY A 86 14.62 19.58 -3.42
CA GLY A 86 14.03 20.03 -4.66
C GLY A 86 13.29 18.88 -5.35
N PHE A 87 12.43 19.20 -6.30
CA PHE A 87 11.62 18.19 -6.97
C PHE A 87 11.27 18.56 -8.41
N GLU A 88 11.24 17.55 -9.25
CA GLU A 88 10.64 17.58 -10.59
C GLU A 88 9.31 16.84 -10.53
N ILE A 89 8.20 17.46 -10.96
CA ILE A 89 6.90 16.80 -10.98
C ILE A 89 6.81 15.91 -12.21
N VAL A 90 6.64 14.60 -12.00
CA VAL A 90 6.37 13.64 -13.08
C VAL A 90 4.87 13.67 -13.43
N VAL A 91 4.00 13.59 -12.42
CA VAL A 91 2.54 13.67 -12.56
C VAL A 91 1.94 14.38 -11.37
N ASN A 92 1.16 15.43 -11.63
CA ASN A 92 0.31 16.07 -10.62
C ASN A 92 -0.98 15.25 -10.41
N SER A 93 -1.20 14.75 -9.20
CA SER A 93 -2.34 13.87 -8.91
C SER A 93 -3.71 14.55 -9.03
N ARG A 94 -3.77 15.89 -8.96
CA ARG A 94 -5.01 16.66 -9.12
C ARG A 94 -5.55 16.63 -10.55
N THR A 95 -4.66 16.56 -11.53
CA THR A 95 -4.98 16.58 -12.96
C THR A 95 -4.71 15.24 -13.64
N ALA A 96 -4.23 14.24 -12.90
CA ALA A 96 -3.91 12.91 -13.43
C ALA A 96 -5.15 12.23 -14.05
N THR A 97 -4.99 11.82 -15.30
CA THR A 97 -5.93 11.02 -16.10
C THR A 97 -5.30 9.66 -16.42
N PRO A 98 -6.00 8.72 -17.10
CA PRO A 98 -5.40 7.44 -17.49
C PRO A 98 -4.07 7.54 -18.26
N ALA A 99 -3.82 8.64 -18.98
CA ALA A 99 -2.54 8.87 -19.66
C ALA A 99 -1.35 8.95 -18.69
N ALA A 100 -1.58 9.38 -17.45
CA ALA A 100 -0.54 9.50 -16.41
C ALA A 100 0.14 8.16 -16.08
N THR A 101 -0.56 7.04 -16.24
CA THR A 101 0.02 5.70 -16.00
C THR A 101 1.24 5.47 -16.87
N ASN A 102 1.19 5.83 -18.16
CA ASN A 102 2.30 5.62 -19.08
C ASN A 102 3.45 6.59 -18.79
N THR A 103 3.14 7.86 -18.48
CA THR A 103 4.15 8.85 -18.06
C THR A 103 4.97 8.36 -16.86
N VAL A 104 4.31 7.84 -15.82
CA VAL A 104 5.01 7.32 -14.63
C VAL A 104 5.80 6.04 -14.97
N LYS A 105 5.27 5.13 -15.80
CA LYS A 105 6.01 3.93 -16.24
C LYS A 105 7.31 4.29 -16.96
N THR A 106 7.25 5.26 -17.89
CA THR A 106 8.43 5.74 -18.60
C THR A 106 9.44 6.35 -17.63
N ALA A 107 9.00 7.21 -16.69
CA ALA A 107 9.89 7.80 -15.69
C ALA A 107 10.54 6.74 -14.78
N LEU A 108 9.78 5.72 -14.36
CA LEU A 108 10.30 4.60 -13.57
C LEU A 108 11.38 3.83 -14.35
N GLN A 109 11.14 3.52 -15.63
CA GLN A 109 12.10 2.82 -16.49
C GLN A 109 13.36 3.67 -16.75
N GLN A 110 13.22 4.97 -16.99
CA GLN A 110 14.37 5.87 -17.18
C GLN A 110 15.26 5.97 -15.95
N ARG A 111 14.66 5.95 -14.75
CA ARG A 111 15.42 5.95 -13.49
C ARG A 111 15.97 4.57 -13.12
N GLN A 112 15.40 3.50 -13.68
CA GLN A 112 15.84 2.14 -13.43
C GLN A 112 17.29 1.95 -13.91
N ASN A 113 18.18 1.59 -12.99
CA ASN A 113 19.63 1.41 -13.23
C ASN A 113 20.39 2.68 -13.65
N MET A 114 19.77 3.86 -13.62
CA MET A 114 20.48 5.11 -13.87
C MET A 114 21.49 5.36 -12.75
N MET A 115 22.73 5.65 -13.13
CA MET A 115 23.82 5.98 -12.21
C MET A 115 24.22 7.45 -12.41
N VAL A 116 24.52 8.15 -11.32
CA VAL A 116 24.86 9.58 -11.30
C VAL A 116 26.01 9.84 -10.34
N THR A 117 26.72 10.96 -10.48
CA THR A 117 27.80 11.33 -9.54
C THR A 117 27.25 11.79 -8.19
N ASN A 118 26.15 12.55 -8.22
CA ASN A 118 25.49 13.09 -7.04
C ASN A 118 23.99 13.31 -7.31
N HIS A 119 23.25 13.64 -6.26
CA HIS A 119 21.81 13.92 -6.34
C HIS A 119 21.50 15.42 -6.35
N HIS A 120 22.41 16.27 -6.82
CA HIS A 120 22.20 17.72 -6.79
C HIS A 120 21.04 18.14 -7.69
N CYS A 121 20.34 19.20 -7.30
CA CYS A 121 19.36 19.83 -8.16
C CYS A 121 20.05 20.64 -9.26
N GLY A 122 19.42 20.69 -10.44
CA GLY A 122 19.79 21.66 -11.47
C GLY A 122 19.32 23.08 -11.14
N ASP A 123 19.87 24.06 -11.87
CA ASP A 123 19.68 25.49 -11.60
C ASP A 123 18.25 26.01 -11.79
N ALA A 124 17.36 25.24 -12.40
CA ALA A 124 15.96 25.61 -12.59
C ALA A 124 15.10 25.39 -11.33
N VAL A 125 15.59 24.65 -10.34
CA VAL A 125 14.83 24.34 -9.13
C VAL A 125 14.70 25.58 -8.24
N ARG A 126 13.45 25.89 -7.83
CA ARG A 126 13.12 27.07 -6.99
C ARG A 126 12.50 26.71 -5.65
N HIS A 127 11.99 25.48 -5.51
CA HIS A 127 11.19 25.08 -4.36
C HIS A 127 11.74 23.83 -3.71
N VAL A 128 11.53 23.70 -2.40
CA VAL A 128 11.87 22.53 -1.60
C VAL A 128 10.69 22.01 -0.80
N ILE A 129 10.68 20.71 -0.54
CA ILE A 129 9.66 20.02 0.23
C ILE A 129 10.30 18.95 1.12
N SER A 130 9.66 18.65 2.26
CA SER A 130 10.22 17.67 3.21
C SER A 130 10.19 16.25 2.62
N ILE A 131 11.36 15.60 2.59
CA ILE A 131 11.49 14.20 2.13
C ILE A 131 10.64 13.21 2.94
N ARG A 132 10.31 13.53 4.22
CA ARG A 132 9.52 12.65 5.11
C ARG A 132 8.09 12.40 4.60
N ARG A 133 7.66 13.11 3.55
CA ARG A 133 6.36 12.97 2.91
C ARG A 133 6.42 12.18 1.60
N MET A 134 7.58 11.59 1.28
CA MET A 134 7.82 10.88 0.03
C MET A 134 8.06 9.39 0.26
N TYR A 135 7.53 8.58 -0.64
CA TYR A 135 7.71 7.14 -0.66
C TYR A 135 8.14 6.71 -2.06
N ALA A 136 9.18 5.86 -2.15
CA ALA A 136 9.63 5.34 -3.44
C ALA A 136 8.51 4.55 -4.11
N MET A 137 8.34 4.77 -5.41
CA MET A 137 7.35 4.05 -6.22
C MET A 137 8.04 2.95 -7.00
N ASP A 138 7.44 1.76 -7.00
CA ASP A 138 7.79 0.64 -7.87
C ASP A 138 6.71 0.36 -8.93
N LYS A 139 5.53 0.99 -8.78
CA LYS A 139 4.36 0.82 -9.63
C LYS A 139 3.75 2.17 -9.98
N ALA A 140 3.27 2.28 -11.21
CA ALA A 140 2.53 3.45 -11.67
C ALA A 140 1.08 3.46 -11.13
N PRO A 141 0.45 4.64 -11.02
CA PRO A 141 -0.97 4.74 -10.71
C PRO A 141 -1.81 3.98 -11.75
N PHE A 142 -2.86 3.30 -11.28
CA PHE A 142 -3.75 2.50 -12.11
C PHE A 142 -5.11 3.17 -12.30
N PHE A 143 -5.60 3.07 -13.54
CA PHE A 143 -6.92 3.51 -13.97
C PHE A 143 -7.60 2.35 -14.70
N ASP A 144 -8.90 2.16 -14.46
CA ASP A 144 -9.69 1.29 -15.32
C ASP A 144 -9.62 1.82 -16.77
N PRO A 145 -9.58 0.93 -17.77
CA PRO A 145 -9.77 1.34 -19.14
C PRO A 145 -11.17 1.98 -19.32
N PRO A 146 -11.33 2.94 -20.26
CA PRO A 146 -12.62 3.51 -20.57
C PRO A 146 -13.60 2.39 -21.00
N PRO A 147 -14.91 2.53 -20.71
CA PRO A 147 -15.92 1.61 -21.23
C PRO A 147 -15.87 1.55 -22.76
N LEU A 148 -16.11 0.37 -23.32
CA LEU A 148 -16.25 0.24 -24.77
C LEU A 148 -17.51 1.00 -25.24
N SER A 149 -17.36 1.85 -26.25
CA SER A 149 -18.49 2.51 -26.89
C SER A 149 -19.44 1.46 -27.48
N GLY A 150 -20.72 1.50 -27.09
CA GLY A 150 -21.75 0.62 -27.63
C GLY A 150 -22.01 -0.68 -26.85
N THR A 151 -21.19 -1.05 -25.85
CA THR A 151 -21.49 -2.19 -24.97
C THR A 151 -22.39 -1.77 -23.81
N HIS A 152 -23.55 -1.19 -24.08
CA HIS A 152 -24.56 -0.90 -23.05
C HIS A 152 -25.41 -2.14 -22.69
N ARG A 153 -25.17 -3.29 -23.34
CA ARG A 153 -25.99 -4.50 -23.18
C ARG A 153 -25.19 -5.79 -23.39
N ALA A 154 -24.02 -5.94 -22.78
CA ALA A 154 -23.59 -7.31 -22.48
C ALA A 154 -24.55 -7.81 -21.37
N ILE A 155 -25.60 -8.52 -21.77
CA ILE A 155 -26.41 -9.28 -20.82
C ILE A 155 -25.48 -10.36 -20.30
N SER A 156 -25.21 -10.34 -19.00
CA SER A 156 -24.50 -11.45 -18.36
C SER A 156 -25.24 -12.74 -18.69
N GLN A 157 -24.64 -13.63 -19.48
CA GLN A 157 -25.16 -14.98 -19.67
C GLN A 157 -25.15 -15.80 -18.37
N ARG A 158 -24.54 -15.29 -17.29
CA ARG A 158 -24.51 -15.90 -15.96
C ARG A 158 -25.66 -15.39 -15.10
N LYS A 159 -26.32 -16.35 -14.43
CA LYS A 159 -27.33 -16.12 -13.38
C LYS A 159 -26.67 -15.40 -12.19
N TYR A 160 -27.32 -14.33 -11.73
CA TYR A 160 -26.94 -13.62 -10.49
C TYR A 160 -27.17 -14.53 -9.27
N HIS A 161 -26.37 -14.34 -8.22
CA HIS A 161 -26.52 -15.12 -6.99
C HIS A 161 -27.77 -14.71 -6.20
N SER A 162 -28.03 -13.40 -6.10
CA SER A 162 -29.09 -12.80 -5.29
C SER A 162 -29.58 -11.50 -5.95
N GLU A 163 -30.66 -10.90 -5.42
CA GLU A 163 -31.10 -9.55 -5.82
C GLU A 163 -30.01 -8.50 -5.55
N LEU A 164 -29.28 -8.60 -4.44
CA LEU A 164 -28.23 -7.64 -4.09
C LEU A 164 -27.04 -7.73 -5.06
N ASP A 165 -26.61 -8.93 -5.43
CA ASP A 165 -25.59 -9.16 -6.46
C ASP A 165 -26.02 -8.55 -7.80
N GLN A 166 -27.28 -8.76 -8.21
CA GLN A 166 -27.80 -8.16 -9.42
C GLN A 166 -27.72 -6.63 -9.40
N ILE A 167 -28.07 -6.00 -8.28
CA ILE A 167 -27.99 -4.54 -8.12
C ILE A 167 -26.53 -4.07 -8.14
N VAL A 168 -25.63 -4.74 -7.42
CA VAL A 168 -24.21 -4.40 -7.41
C VAL A 168 -23.63 -4.50 -8.82
N GLN A 169 -23.89 -5.58 -9.54
CA GLN A 169 -23.47 -5.75 -10.93
C GLN A 169 -24.04 -4.64 -11.84
N ALA A 170 -25.32 -4.28 -11.67
CA ALA A 170 -25.94 -3.19 -12.42
C ALA A 170 -25.25 -1.84 -12.15
N PHE A 171 -24.92 -1.55 -10.88
CA PHE A 171 -24.17 -0.35 -10.51
C PHE A 171 -22.80 -0.32 -11.18
N HIS A 172 -22.03 -1.42 -11.10
CA HIS A 172 -20.67 -1.46 -11.66
C HIS A 172 -20.66 -1.29 -13.18
N ASN A 173 -21.67 -1.81 -13.88
CA ASN A 173 -21.81 -1.66 -15.33
C ASN A 173 -22.47 -0.34 -15.76
N SER A 174 -22.82 0.54 -14.81
CA SER A 174 -23.45 1.82 -15.09
C SER A 174 -22.44 2.92 -15.42
N ALA A 175 -22.91 3.97 -16.10
CA ALA A 175 -22.13 5.19 -16.32
C ALA A 175 -21.76 5.89 -15.00
N TYR A 176 -22.57 5.73 -13.93
CA TYR A 176 -22.32 6.35 -12.62
C TYR A 176 -21.02 5.82 -12.03
N CYS A 177 -20.83 4.50 -11.98
CA CYS A 177 -19.59 3.91 -11.43
C CYS A 177 -18.37 4.39 -12.23
N ALA A 178 -18.46 4.42 -13.56
CA ALA A 178 -17.36 4.86 -14.42
C ALA A 178 -16.85 6.28 -14.08
N THR A 179 -17.71 7.17 -13.54
CA THR A 179 -17.26 8.50 -13.10
C THR A 179 -16.30 8.46 -11.92
N ALA A 180 -16.42 7.47 -11.03
CA ALA A 180 -15.59 7.34 -9.83
C ALA A 180 -14.10 7.12 -10.14
N ASN A 181 -13.78 6.55 -11.31
CA ASN A 181 -12.40 6.22 -11.71
C ASN A 181 -11.75 7.25 -12.64
N ARG A 182 -12.43 8.36 -13.00
CA ARG A 182 -11.91 9.35 -13.95
C ARG A 182 -10.70 10.13 -13.45
N ARG A 183 -10.54 10.26 -12.13
CA ARG A 183 -9.45 11.01 -11.47
C ARG A 183 -8.69 10.10 -10.52
N LEU A 184 -7.42 10.42 -10.28
CA LEU A 184 -6.59 9.64 -9.35
C LEU A 184 -7.02 9.83 -7.89
N ILE A 185 -7.25 11.08 -7.49
CA ILE A 185 -7.59 11.44 -6.11
C ILE A 185 -9.10 11.66 -5.93
N GLY A 186 -9.57 11.54 -4.69
CA GLY A 186 -10.98 11.80 -4.35
C GLY A 186 -11.94 10.67 -4.73
N ARG A 187 -11.43 9.52 -5.15
CA ARG A 187 -12.24 8.36 -5.59
C ARG A 187 -13.25 7.88 -4.55
N ARG A 188 -12.94 7.98 -3.25
CA ARG A 188 -13.88 7.61 -2.17
C ARG A 188 -15.15 8.46 -2.18
N HIS A 189 -15.00 9.78 -2.27
CA HIS A 189 -16.14 10.69 -2.36
C HIS A 189 -16.85 10.54 -3.72
N ALA A 190 -16.10 10.29 -4.79
CA ALA A 190 -16.68 10.05 -6.10
C ALA A 190 -17.52 8.77 -6.14
N LEU A 191 -17.06 7.68 -5.51
CA LEU A 191 -17.83 6.44 -5.37
C LEU A 191 -19.11 6.64 -4.56
N GLN A 192 -19.01 7.39 -3.45
CA GLN A 192 -20.19 7.70 -2.64
C GLN A 192 -21.24 8.44 -3.48
N ARG A 193 -20.84 9.49 -4.20
CA ARG A 193 -21.73 10.24 -5.09
C ARG A 193 -22.29 9.36 -6.22
N ALA A 194 -21.46 8.53 -6.83
CA ALA A 194 -21.90 7.61 -7.90
C ALA A 194 -23.00 6.66 -7.40
N TRP A 195 -22.87 6.11 -6.20
CA TRP A 195 -23.92 5.31 -5.57
C TRP A 195 -25.16 6.14 -5.24
N GLU A 196 -25.01 7.35 -4.69
CA GLU A 196 -26.14 8.24 -4.39
C GLU A 196 -26.94 8.60 -5.65
N GLU A 197 -26.26 8.95 -6.75
CA GLU A 197 -26.84 9.21 -8.05
C GLU A 197 -27.51 7.96 -8.64
N PHE A 198 -26.85 6.80 -8.58
CA PHE A 198 -27.43 5.55 -9.03
C PHE A 198 -28.72 5.23 -8.26
N ILE A 199 -28.74 5.36 -6.94
CA ILE A 199 -29.93 5.10 -6.12
C ILE A 199 -31.04 6.13 -6.38
N GLY A 200 -30.67 7.38 -6.64
CA GLY A 200 -31.62 8.46 -6.93
C GLY A 200 -32.17 8.46 -8.35
N ALA A 201 -31.59 7.68 -9.26
CA ALA A 201 -32.03 7.64 -10.66
C ALA A 201 -33.46 7.08 -10.79
N PRO A 202 -34.28 7.67 -11.68
CA PRO A 202 -35.66 7.22 -11.86
C PRO A 202 -35.70 5.82 -12.51
N ARG A 203 -36.75 5.04 -12.18
CA ARG A 203 -37.13 3.77 -12.83
C ARG A 203 -36.19 2.58 -12.61
N HIS A 204 -35.65 2.40 -11.41
CA HIS A 204 -35.13 1.09 -11.01
C HIS A 204 -36.28 0.11 -10.73
N PRO A 205 -36.15 -1.17 -11.10
CA PRO A 205 -37.12 -2.20 -10.71
C PRO A 205 -37.00 -2.59 -9.23
N TRP A 206 -35.96 -2.11 -8.53
CA TRP A 206 -35.65 -2.49 -7.15
C TRP A 206 -36.14 -1.48 -6.12
N SER A 207 -36.47 -1.97 -4.93
CA SER A 207 -36.82 -1.11 -3.80
C SER A 207 -35.62 -0.28 -3.33
N ARG A 208 -35.90 0.90 -2.75
CA ARG A 208 -34.85 1.75 -2.14
C ARG A 208 -34.08 1.02 -1.04
N GLN A 209 -34.73 0.12 -0.30
CA GLN A 209 -34.08 -0.69 0.72
C GLN A 209 -33.09 -1.68 0.12
N ALA A 210 -33.46 -2.40 -0.96
CA ALA A 210 -32.57 -3.31 -1.66
C ALA A 210 -31.35 -2.57 -2.23
N LEU A 211 -31.58 -1.40 -2.84
CA LEU A 211 -30.53 -0.51 -3.34
C LEU A 211 -29.53 -0.08 -2.24
N GLN A 212 -30.02 0.31 -1.05
CA GLN A 212 -29.13 0.65 0.07
C GLN A 212 -28.35 -0.56 0.59
N ARG A 213 -28.99 -1.74 0.69
CA ARG A 213 -28.31 -2.99 1.10
C ARG A 213 -27.24 -3.40 0.09
N ALA A 214 -27.50 -3.26 -1.21
CA ALA A 214 -26.52 -3.52 -2.26
C ALA A 214 -25.30 -2.58 -2.17
N LYS A 215 -25.50 -1.28 -1.92
CA LYS A 215 -24.40 -0.35 -1.62
C LYS A 215 -23.58 -0.81 -0.43
N HIS A 216 -24.23 -1.23 0.66
CA HIS A 216 -23.53 -1.73 1.84
C HIS A 216 -22.72 -3.00 1.55
N LEU A 217 -23.28 -3.93 0.77
CA LEU A 217 -22.61 -5.15 0.32
C LEU A 217 -21.37 -4.82 -0.53
N ASP A 218 -21.50 -3.92 -1.50
CA ASP A 218 -20.37 -3.51 -2.36
C ASP A 218 -19.21 -2.93 -1.55
N TYR A 219 -19.47 -1.97 -0.67
CA TYR A 219 -18.43 -1.39 0.19
C TYR A 219 -17.77 -2.42 1.10
N ALA A 220 -18.54 -3.34 1.69
CA ALA A 220 -17.99 -4.40 2.54
C ALA A 220 -17.15 -5.40 1.74
N MET A 221 -17.65 -5.87 0.59
CA MET A 221 -16.96 -6.81 -0.30
C MET A 221 -15.67 -6.22 -0.85
N ARG A 222 -15.71 -4.97 -1.30
CA ARG A 222 -14.52 -4.24 -1.73
C ARG A 222 -13.49 -4.21 -0.61
N THR A 223 -13.82 -3.67 0.56
CA THR A 223 -12.88 -3.60 1.68
C THR A 223 -12.33 -4.99 2.05
N ALA A 224 -13.18 -6.01 2.13
CA ALA A 224 -12.74 -7.37 2.44
C ALA A 224 -11.75 -7.92 1.41
N ILE A 225 -12.01 -7.76 0.10
CA ILE A 225 -11.11 -8.22 -0.97
C ILE A 225 -9.74 -7.55 -0.89
N PHE A 226 -9.69 -6.25 -0.65
CA PHE A 226 -8.43 -5.49 -0.68
C PHE A 226 -7.63 -5.57 0.61
N GLU A 227 -8.29 -5.81 1.74
CA GLU A 227 -7.64 -6.12 3.00
C GLU A 227 -7.19 -7.60 3.07
N GLY A 228 -7.90 -8.52 2.39
CA GLY A 228 -7.69 -9.97 2.45
C GLY A 228 -6.75 -10.55 1.39
N HIS A 229 -5.57 -9.93 1.19
CA HIS A 229 -4.48 -10.32 0.27
C HIS A 229 -4.92 -10.81 -1.12
N LEU A 230 -4.81 -9.93 -2.10
CA LEU A 230 -5.09 -10.28 -3.50
C LEU A 230 -4.28 -11.49 -4.00
N ASP A 231 -3.03 -11.67 -3.54
CA ASP A 231 -2.18 -12.76 -4.03
C ASP A 231 -2.70 -14.15 -3.67
N ARG A 232 -3.36 -14.30 -2.52
CA ARG A 232 -3.98 -15.57 -2.08
C ARG A 232 -5.14 -16.02 -2.96
N GLY A 233 -5.69 -15.10 -3.76
CA GLY A 233 -6.77 -15.37 -4.69
C GLY A 233 -7.91 -16.13 -4.03
N CYS A 234 -8.25 -17.27 -4.60
CA CYS A 234 -9.39 -18.08 -4.19
C CYS A 234 -9.00 -19.33 -3.41
N ASN A 235 -7.81 -19.37 -2.78
CA ASN A 235 -7.52 -20.44 -1.84
C ASN A 235 -8.44 -20.35 -0.60
N ALA A 236 -8.64 -21.46 0.13
CA ALA A 236 -9.59 -21.49 1.23
C ALA A 236 -9.22 -20.51 2.37
N TYR A 237 -7.93 -20.42 2.71
CA TYR A 237 -7.45 -19.55 3.79
C TYR A 237 -7.77 -18.08 3.50
N GLY A 238 -7.38 -17.57 2.33
CA GLY A 238 -7.65 -16.19 1.92
C GLY A 238 -9.16 -15.90 1.82
N ALA A 239 -9.95 -16.88 1.38
CA ALA A 239 -11.39 -16.73 1.35
C ALA A 239 -11.98 -16.64 2.78
N CYS A 240 -11.51 -17.45 3.72
CA CYS A 240 -11.92 -17.36 5.13
C CYS A 240 -11.47 -16.03 5.78
N GLU A 241 -10.27 -15.54 5.47
CA GLU A 241 -9.84 -14.20 5.92
C GLU A 241 -10.78 -13.09 5.46
N ARG A 242 -11.19 -13.10 4.19
CA ARG A 242 -12.13 -12.11 3.66
C ARG A 242 -13.48 -12.17 4.39
N ASN A 243 -13.98 -13.36 4.70
CA ASN A 243 -15.17 -13.53 5.53
C ASN A 243 -14.97 -12.94 6.93
N ILE A 244 -13.80 -13.13 7.55
CA ILE A 244 -13.49 -12.57 8.87
C ILE A 244 -13.37 -11.04 8.83
N ILE A 245 -12.81 -10.46 7.76
CA ILE A 245 -12.78 -9.02 7.56
C ILE A 245 -14.20 -8.47 7.42
N ALA A 246 -15.06 -9.14 6.65
CA ALA A 246 -16.48 -8.80 6.56
C ALA A 246 -17.19 -8.91 7.92
N LEU A 247 -16.86 -9.91 8.75
CA LEU A 247 -17.36 -10.04 10.11
C LEU A 247 -16.90 -8.88 11.01
N SER A 248 -15.63 -8.47 10.91
CA SER A 248 -15.13 -7.28 11.62
C SER A 248 -15.91 -6.02 11.22
N ILE A 249 -16.14 -5.82 9.92
CA ILE A 249 -16.97 -4.70 9.41
C ILE A 249 -18.39 -4.78 10.00
N ARG A 250 -19.01 -5.97 9.95
CA ARG A 250 -20.35 -6.21 10.49
C ARG A 250 -20.41 -5.82 11.96
N ASN A 251 -19.51 -6.32 12.78
CA ASN A 251 -19.54 -6.11 14.23
C ASN A 251 -19.23 -4.67 14.63
N ARG A 252 -18.30 -4.02 13.93
CA ARG A 252 -18.05 -2.57 14.09
C ARG A 252 -19.30 -1.75 13.78
N ALA A 253 -20.11 -2.15 12.80
CA ALA A 253 -21.33 -1.43 12.43
C ALA A 253 -22.60 -1.82 13.21
N ARG A 254 -22.76 -3.10 13.61
CA ARG A 254 -23.98 -3.62 14.25
C ARG A 254 -23.87 -3.80 15.76
N GLU A 255 -22.70 -4.14 16.29
CA GLU A 255 -22.54 -4.45 17.73
C GLU A 255 -22.02 -3.25 18.50
N SER A 256 -21.05 -2.51 17.95
CA SER A 256 -20.48 -1.32 18.60
C SER A 256 -21.01 0.00 18.04
N CYS A 257 -21.09 0.11 16.71
CA CYS A 257 -21.45 1.31 15.97
C CYS A 257 -20.82 2.62 16.52
N ALA A 258 -19.49 2.63 16.62
CA ALA A 258 -18.78 3.82 17.08
C ALA A 258 -18.66 4.89 15.97
N LYS A 259 -19.06 6.14 16.26
CA LYS A 259 -18.89 7.29 15.35
C LYS A 259 -17.44 7.46 14.89
N GLY A 260 -16.47 7.27 15.79
CA GLY A 260 -15.04 7.36 15.48
C GLY A 260 -14.56 6.33 14.44
N GLN A 261 -15.27 5.21 14.31
CA GLN A 261 -15.01 4.16 13.32
C GLN A 261 -15.85 4.33 12.04
N GLY A 262 -16.57 5.45 11.89
CA GLY A 262 -17.36 5.76 10.70
C GLY A 262 -18.80 5.29 10.74
N CYS A 263 -19.27 4.66 11.83
CA CYS A 263 -20.66 4.22 11.93
C CYS A 263 -21.58 5.40 12.30
N ARG A 264 -22.57 5.71 11.45
CA ARG A 264 -23.55 6.77 11.72
C ARG A 264 -24.85 6.24 12.33
N PHE A 265 -25.22 5.00 12.00
CA PHE A 265 -26.40 4.30 12.50
C PHE A 265 -26.11 2.80 12.54
N ARG A 266 -26.83 2.05 13.39
CA ARG A 266 -26.62 0.61 13.53
C ARG A 266 -26.82 -0.09 12.19
N GLY A 267 -25.79 -0.77 11.70
CA GLY A 267 -25.77 -1.39 10.37
C GLY A 267 -25.17 -0.53 9.25
N ASP A 268 -24.56 0.63 9.56
CA ASP A 268 -23.84 1.46 8.58
C ASP A 268 -22.51 0.83 8.13
N PHE A 269 -22.60 -0.29 7.38
CA PHE A 269 -21.44 -1.00 6.85
C PHE A 269 -20.62 -0.12 5.89
N GLN A 270 -21.27 0.80 5.18
CA GLN A 270 -20.59 1.70 4.23
C GLN A 270 -19.72 2.70 4.98
N GLY A 271 -20.23 3.31 6.05
CA GLY A 271 -19.48 4.22 6.89
C GLY A 271 -18.26 3.54 7.52
N VAL A 272 -18.44 2.34 8.09
CA VAL A 272 -17.35 1.57 8.71
C VAL A 272 -16.30 1.10 7.70
N SER A 273 -16.70 0.71 6.49
CA SER A 273 -15.76 0.31 5.42
C SER A 273 -14.98 1.48 4.82
N SER A 274 -15.57 2.67 4.75
CA SER A 274 -14.99 3.82 4.02
C SER A 274 -14.19 4.79 4.89
N ARG A 275 -14.41 4.78 6.21
CA ARG A 275 -13.65 5.60 7.14
C ARG A 275 -12.21 5.12 7.20
N VAL A 276 -11.26 6.06 7.02
CA VAL A 276 -9.84 5.79 7.25
C VAL A 276 -9.64 5.30 8.67
N SER A 277 -9.11 4.09 8.81
CA SER A 277 -8.75 3.49 10.09
C SER A 277 -7.67 2.44 9.84
N GLN A 278 -7.11 1.89 10.91
CA GLN A 278 -6.12 0.81 10.78
C GLN A 278 -6.65 -0.47 10.11
N TYR A 279 -7.97 -0.59 9.92
CA TYR A 279 -8.63 -1.76 9.30
C TYR A 279 -9.04 -1.53 7.84
N ASN A 280 -8.87 -0.31 7.32
CA ASN A 280 -9.23 0.02 5.95
C ASN A 280 -8.08 0.83 5.29
N ILE A 281 -6.83 0.59 5.71
CA ILE A 281 -5.66 1.34 5.23
C ILE A 281 -5.41 1.04 3.77
N TRP A 282 -5.57 -0.22 3.36
CA TRP A 282 -5.40 -0.59 1.97
C TRP A 282 -6.49 0.06 1.13
N ASP A 283 -7.72 0.17 1.65
CA ASP A 283 -8.74 0.97 0.99
C ASP A 283 -8.31 2.43 0.78
N GLU A 284 -7.80 3.10 1.83
CA GLU A 284 -7.32 4.48 1.73
C GLU A 284 -6.15 4.64 0.74
N TYR A 285 -5.09 3.84 0.92
CA TYR A 285 -3.87 3.92 0.12
C TYR A 285 -4.15 3.57 -1.34
N LEU A 286 -4.86 2.47 -1.58
CA LEU A 286 -5.13 2.02 -2.93
C LEU A 286 -6.16 2.93 -3.64
N THR A 287 -7.12 3.54 -2.94
CA THR A 287 -8.07 4.49 -3.58
C THR A 287 -7.48 5.86 -3.86
N GLN A 288 -6.39 6.25 -3.18
CA GLN A 288 -5.78 7.56 -3.36
C GLN A 288 -4.56 7.55 -4.28
N ILE A 289 -3.79 6.45 -4.34
CA ILE A 289 -2.45 6.48 -4.95
C ILE A 289 -2.20 5.35 -5.94
N SER A 290 -2.72 4.13 -5.70
CA SER A 290 -2.27 2.99 -6.50
C SER A 290 -3.26 2.51 -7.57
N GLY A 291 -4.56 2.35 -7.29
CA GLY A 291 -5.36 1.59 -8.24
C GLY A 291 -6.62 0.89 -7.80
N LEU A 292 -7.20 1.21 -6.64
CA LEU A 292 -8.53 0.69 -6.36
C LEU A 292 -9.50 1.23 -7.39
N THR A 293 -10.07 0.33 -8.18
CA THR A 293 -11.17 0.68 -9.04
C THR A 293 -12.44 0.20 -8.39
N SER A 294 -13.32 1.14 -8.10
CA SER A 294 -14.59 0.84 -7.47
C SER A 294 -15.53 0.06 -8.40
N CYS A 295 -15.15 -0.11 -9.66
CA CYS A 295 -15.96 -0.70 -10.73
C CYS A 295 -15.39 -2.03 -11.22
N PHE A 296 -14.70 -2.77 -10.35
CA PHE A 296 -13.99 -3.99 -10.73
C PHE A 296 -14.88 -5.14 -11.24
N LEU A 297 -16.19 -5.12 -10.98
CA LEU A 297 -17.20 -6.04 -11.52
C LEU A 297 -17.73 -5.66 -12.91
N ARG A 298 -17.21 -4.60 -13.54
CA ARG A 298 -17.54 -4.29 -14.93
C ARG A 298 -17.27 -5.50 -15.83
N GLN A 299 -18.23 -5.82 -16.67
CA GLN A 299 -18.14 -6.99 -17.53
C GLN A 299 -17.08 -6.81 -18.62
N ASP A 300 -16.96 -5.62 -19.19
CA ASP A 300 -16.01 -5.31 -20.26
C ASP A 300 -14.53 -5.42 -19.85
N LEU A 301 -14.24 -5.57 -18.56
CA LEU A 301 -12.89 -5.77 -18.02
C LEU A 301 -12.41 -7.23 -18.05
N ARG A 302 -13.31 -8.18 -18.28
CA ARG A 302 -13.01 -9.62 -18.28
C ARG A 302 -12.25 -10.06 -19.51
N SER A 303 -11.45 -11.12 -19.39
CA SER A 303 -10.65 -11.63 -20.53
C SER A 303 -11.48 -12.06 -21.73
N ASP A 304 -12.67 -12.61 -21.50
CA ASP A 304 -13.57 -13.10 -22.55
C ASP A 304 -14.31 -12.00 -23.32
N THR A 305 -14.31 -10.77 -22.79
CA THR A 305 -15.01 -9.62 -23.39
C THR A 305 -14.12 -8.40 -23.62
N ALA A 306 -12.85 -8.43 -23.19
CA ALA A 306 -11.89 -7.36 -23.35
C ALA A 306 -11.53 -7.12 -24.83
N ALA A 307 -11.92 -5.97 -25.37
CA ALA A 307 -11.63 -5.57 -26.74
C ALA A 307 -10.40 -4.64 -26.79
N GLY A 308 -9.25 -5.21 -27.19
CA GLY A 308 -8.03 -4.46 -27.48
C GLY A 308 -6.83 -4.81 -26.59
N ARG A 309 -5.63 -4.52 -27.09
CA ARG A 309 -4.34 -4.89 -26.45
C ARG A 309 -4.17 -4.30 -25.04
N GLN A 310 -4.64 -3.09 -24.80
CA GLN A 310 -4.50 -2.41 -23.50
C GLN A 310 -5.46 -2.94 -22.42
N GLN A 311 -6.68 -3.37 -22.79
CA GLN A 311 -7.62 -4.02 -21.88
C GLN A 311 -7.18 -5.45 -21.52
N ARG A 312 -6.60 -6.20 -22.47
CA ARG A 312 -6.09 -7.56 -22.23
C ARG A 312 -4.92 -7.63 -21.22
N HIS A 313 -4.12 -6.57 -21.08
CA HIS A 313 -2.96 -6.57 -20.19
C HIS A 313 -3.34 -6.76 -18.70
N ASN A 314 -4.55 -6.35 -18.31
CA ASN A 314 -5.03 -6.46 -16.92
C ASN A 314 -6.20 -7.44 -16.76
N SER A 315 -6.61 -8.15 -17.82
CA SER A 315 -7.82 -8.98 -17.75
C SER A 315 -7.69 -10.13 -16.74
N ALA A 316 -6.49 -10.73 -16.61
CA ALA A 316 -6.22 -11.75 -15.60
C ALA A 316 -6.38 -11.21 -14.16
N TYR A 317 -6.02 -9.95 -13.93
CA TYR A 317 -6.25 -9.28 -12.65
C TYR A 317 -7.75 -9.13 -12.37
N TYR A 318 -8.53 -8.65 -13.34
CA TYR A 318 -9.98 -8.50 -13.18
C TYR A 318 -10.70 -9.84 -13.02
N ASP A 319 -10.36 -10.84 -13.81
CA ASP A 319 -10.93 -12.19 -13.68
C ASP A 319 -10.70 -12.77 -12.28
N LYS A 320 -9.49 -12.57 -11.74
CA LYS A 320 -9.11 -13.01 -10.39
C LYS A 320 -9.96 -12.30 -9.32
N ILE A 321 -10.01 -10.98 -9.30
CA ILE A 321 -10.77 -10.24 -8.27
C ILE A 321 -12.29 -10.46 -8.39
N GLN A 322 -12.82 -10.60 -9.61
CA GLN A 322 -14.22 -10.95 -9.83
C GLN A 322 -14.53 -12.40 -9.41
N ALA A 323 -13.57 -13.32 -9.52
CA ALA A 323 -13.71 -14.68 -8.99
C ALA A 323 -13.66 -14.70 -7.46
N MET A 324 -12.79 -13.91 -6.83
CA MET A 324 -12.75 -13.74 -5.38
C MET A 324 -14.07 -13.17 -4.85
N TYR A 325 -14.63 -12.14 -5.52
CA TYR A 325 -15.95 -11.60 -5.18
C TYR A 325 -17.01 -12.71 -5.17
N ARG A 326 -17.12 -13.47 -6.27
CA ARG A 326 -18.12 -14.54 -6.40
C ARG A 326 -17.94 -15.65 -5.37
N GLN A 327 -16.71 -15.99 -5.01
CA GLN A 327 -16.43 -17.03 -4.02
C GLN A 327 -16.95 -16.65 -2.63
N ASN A 328 -16.78 -15.39 -2.24
CA ASN A 328 -17.11 -14.90 -0.90
C ASN A 328 -18.53 -14.35 -0.77
N LEU A 329 -19.15 -13.94 -1.88
CA LEU A 329 -20.46 -13.29 -1.90
C LEU A 329 -21.55 -14.00 -1.07
N PRO A 330 -21.79 -15.33 -1.20
CA PRO A 330 -22.85 -15.98 -0.43
C PRO A 330 -22.64 -15.89 1.09
N ASP A 331 -21.40 -16.04 1.54
CA ASP A 331 -21.07 -15.98 2.96
C ASP A 331 -21.15 -14.54 3.48
N VAL A 332 -20.65 -13.57 2.70
CA VAL A 332 -20.66 -12.16 3.12
C VAL A 332 -22.08 -11.60 3.21
N GLU A 333 -22.99 -11.97 2.31
CA GLU A 333 -24.40 -11.57 2.45
C GLU A 333 -25.02 -12.06 3.76
N ARG A 334 -24.76 -13.33 4.12
CA ARG A 334 -25.19 -13.94 5.37
C ARG A 334 -24.53 -13.27 6.59
N ILE A 335 -23.25 -12.93 6.52
CA ILE A 335 -22.55 -12.21 7.60
C ILE A 335 -23.17 -10.84 7.86
N LEU A 336 -23.45 -10.07 6.80
CA LEU A 336 -23.93 -8.70 6.93
C LEU A 336 -25.41 -8.66 7.33
N PHE A 337 -26.24 -9.47 6.66
CA PHE A 337 -27.68 -9.34 6.69
C PHE A 337 -28.43 -10.54 7.29
N GLY A 338 -27.74 -11.65 7.53
CA GLY A 338 -28.28 -12.81 8.22
C GLY A 338 -28.43 -12.59 9.73
N ASP A 339 -28.79 -13.70 10.39
CA ASP A 339 -29.01 -13.76 11.83
C ASP A 339 -27.82 -14.41 12.58
N ASP A 340 -28.03 -14.70 13.87
CA ASP A 340 -27.00 -15.33 14.69
C ASP A 340 -26.74 -16.80 14.29
N ARG A 341 -27.75 -17.52 13.76
CA ARG A 341 -27.59 -18.90 13.26
C ARG A 341 -26.71 -18.94 12.02
N ASP A 342 -26.84 -17.93 11.16
CA ASP A 342 -25.94 -17.77 10.02
C ASP A 342 -24.48 -17.61 10.44
N LEU A 343 -24.21 -16.81 11.48
CA LEU A 343 -22.85 -16.62 11.99
C LEU A 343 -22.27 -17.92 12.57
N GLU A 344 -23.05 -18.68 13.32
CA GLU A 344 -22.63 -19.98 13.87
C GLU A 344 -22.39 -21.03 12.78
N ALA A 345 -23.19 -21.01 11.72
CA ALA A 345 -23.03 -21.90 10.57
C ALA A 345 -21.77 -21.57 9.75
N LEU A 346 -21.43 -20.28 9.63
CA LEU A 346 -20.28 -19.81 8.84
C LEU A 346 -18.95 -19.93 9.59
N PHE A 347 -18.96 -19.68 10.90
CA PHE A 347 -17.76 -19.66 11.73
C PHE A 347 -17.91 -20.63 12.89
N SER A 348 -17.08 -21.68 12.87
CA SER A 348 -16.90 -22.58 14.02
C SER A 348 -15.53 -22.35 14.68
N GLY A 349 -15.32 -22.92 15.87
CA GLY A 349 -14.07 -22.78 16.63
C GLY A 349 -14.06 -21.63 17.65
N ALA A 350 -15.11 -20.81 17.69
CA ALA A 350 -15.34 -19.81 18.73
C ALA A 350 -16.84 -19.75 19.10
N SER A 351 -17.16 -19.29 20.31
CA SER A 351 -18.55 -19.05 20.71
C SER A 351 -19.16 -17.87 19.95
N LEU A 352 -20.48 -17.90 19.72
CA LEU A 352 -21.21 -16.79 19.10
C LEU A 352 -20.93 -15.45 19.79
N ARG A 353 -20.83 -15.43 21.13
CA ARG A 353 -20.46 -14.24 21.90
C ARG A 353 -19.12 -13.66 21.45
N ASN A 354 -18.11 -14.52 21.29
CA ASN A 354 -16.78 -14.10 20.86
C ASN A 354 -16.77 -13.67 19.38
N ILE A 355 -17.50 -14.37 18.53
CA ILE A 355 -17.72 -14.03 17.11
C ILE A 355 -18.32 -12.63 16.98
N LYS A 356 -19.36 -12.28 17.74
CA LYS A 356 -20.00 -10.94 17.71
C LYS A 356 -19.11 -9.83 18.31
N ARG A 357 -18.21 -10.18 19.24
CA ARG A 357 -17.26 -9.22 19.82
C ARG A 357 -15.98 -9.02 19.00
N LEU A 358 -15.76 -9.79 17.94
CA LEU A 358 -14.62 -9.62 17.04
C LEU A 358 -14.77 -8.32 16.26
N ARG A 359 -13.89 -7.36 16.53
CA ARG A 359 -13.81 -6.10 15.77
C ARG A 359 -12.43 -5.88 15.15
N HIS A 360 -11.43 -6.57 15.66
CA HIS A 360 -10.02 -6.36 15.35
C HIS A 360 -9.48 -7.59 14.64
N TYR A 361 -8.56 -7.38 13.71
CA TYR A 361 -7.70 -8.42 13.21
C TYR A 361 -6.28 -7.87 13.13
N TYR A 362 -5.32 -8.71 13.49
CA TYR A 362 -3.90 -8.42 13.45
C TYR A 362 -3.29 -9.21 12.31
N HIS A 363 -2.65 -8.50 11.38
CA HIS A 363 -2.04 -9.12 10.21
C HIS A 363 -0.51 -8.98 10.31
N ALA A 364 0.14 -10.06 10.74
CA ALA A 364 1.55 -10.01 11.15
C ALA A 364 2.52 -9.63 10.01
N PRO A 365 2.38 -10.18 8.78
CA PRO A 365 3.23 -9.80 7.65
C PRO A 365 3.21 -8.31 7.30
N ALA A 366 2.09 -7.61 7.50
CA ALA A 366 1.96 -6.17 7.26
C ALA A 366 2.61 -5.29 8.34
N MET A 367 3.01 -5.86 9.47
CA MET A 367 3.61 -5.09 10.54
C MET A 367 5.05 -4.70 10.23
N GLY A 368 5.54 -3.65 10.93
CA GLY A 368 6.91 -3.18 10.77
C GLY A 368 7.93 -4.30 10.93
N GLN A 369 8.77 -4.50 9.91
CA GLN A 369 9.86 -5.46 9.93
C GLN A 369 10.88 -5.13 11.03
N CYS A 370 11.37 -6.18 11.67
CA CYS A 370 12.41 -6.15 12.69
C CYS A 370 13.59 -7.03 12.29
N PHE A 371 14.79 -6.64 12.73
CA PHE A 371 16.03 -7.35 12.43
C PHE A 371 16.89 -7.52 13.70
N PRO A 372 16.39 -8.22 14.74
CA PRO A 372 17.10 -8.33 16.02
C PRO A 372 18.43 -9.09 15.92
N GLN A 373 18.61 -9.88 14.86
CA GLN A 373 19.85 -10.61 14.55
C GLN A 373 20.88 -9.75 13.80
N HIS A 374 20.53 -8.52 13.44
CA HIS A 374 21.43 -7.59 12.76
C HIS A 374 21.71 -6.40 13.67
N ASP A 375 22.99 -6.06 13.77
CA ASP A 375 23.43 -4.91 14.53
C ASP A 375 23.32 -3.62 13.69
N ARG A 376 23.10 -2.49 14.36
CA ARG A 376 23.30 -1.15 13.78
C ARG A 376 22.50 -0.91 12.49
N VAL A 377 21.27 -1.44 12.45
CA VAL A 377 20.33 -1.24 11.33
C VAL A 377 19.47 -0.02 11.63
N GLU A 378 19.44 0.91 10.67
CA GLU A 378 18.69 2.16 10.78
C GLU A 378 17.69 2.28 9.64
N TYR A 379 16.50 2.81 9.92
CA TYR A 379 15.55 3.21 8.88
C TYR A 379 15.69 4.70 8.57
N MET A 380 16.15 5.00 7.37
CA MET A 380 16.35 6.35 6.87
C MET A 380 15.06 6.86 6.25
N SER A 381 14.22 7.53 7.05
CA SER A 381 13.08 8.30 6.52
C SER A 381 13.52 9.48 5.62
N GLY A 382 14.79 9.88 5.71
CA GLY A 382 15.39 10.94 4.94
C GLY A 382 16.69 11.43 5.59
N ALA A 383 17.79 11.28 4.88
CA ALA A 383 19.14 11.67 5.29
C ALA A 383 19.95 12.12 4.09
N VAL A 384 21.00 12.90 4.34
CA VAL A 384 22.03 13.19 3.34
C VAL A 384 23.27 12.37 3.67
N ALA A 385 23.90 11.80 2.64
CA ALA A 385 25.23 11.26 2.72
C ALA A 385 26.20 12.09 1.86
N ARG A 386 27.45 12.19 2.27
CA ARG A 386 28.46 13.07 1.65
C ARG A 386 29.75 12.32 1.31
N LYS A 387 30.34 12.65 0.16
CA LYS A 387 31.72 12.31 -0.22
C LYS A 387 32.35 13.53 -0.91
N GLY A 388 33.24 14.26 -0.23
CA GLY A 388 33.81 15.48 -0.80
C GLY A 388 32.74 16.56 -1.04
N GLN A 389 32.52 16.94 -2.30
CA GLN A 389 31.44 17.85 -2.72
C GLN A 389 30.19 17.12 -3.25
N ASP A 390 30.25 15.79 -3.36
CA ASP A 390 29.13 14.98 -3.81
C ASP A 390 28.20 14.64 -2.66
N PHE A 391 26.90 14.76 -2.92
CA PHE A 391 25.85 14.53 -1.95
C PHE A 391 24.83 13.53 -2.49
N ALA A 392 24.50 12.53 -1.67
CA ALA A 392 23.51 11.51 -1.95
C ALA A 392 22.32 11.65 -1.00
N LEU A 393 21.12 11.62 -1.56
CA LEU A 393 19.87 11.51 -0.81
C LEU A 393 19.61 10.05 -0.44
N ILE A 394 19.50 9.76 0.85
CA ILE A 394 19.12 8.44 1.37
C ILE A 394 17.72 8.56 1.98
N ALA A 395 16.72 7.97 1.32
CA ALA A 395 15.32 8.15 1.69
C ALA A 395 14.51 6.86 1.57
N ASN A 396 13.60 6.65 2.52
CA ASN A 396 12.70 5.51 2.61
C ASN A 396 13.41 4.14 2.49
N THR A 397 14.62 4.03 3.02
CA THR A 397 15.44 2.82 2.93
C THR A 397 16.00 2.43 4.29
N ARG A 398 16.52 1.22 4.40
CA ARG A 398 17.30 0.78 5.56
C ARG A 398 18.78 0.78 5.19
N ILE A 399 19.60 1.14 6.15
CA ILE A 399 21.05 1.06 6.06
C ILE A 399 21.60 0.29 7.26
N ARG A 400 22.70 -0.41 7.06
CA ARG A 400 23.59 -0.79 8.15
C ARG A 400 24.65 0.28 8.28
N VAL A 401 24.80 0.86 9.47
CA VAL A 401 25.88 1.83 9.71
C VAL A 401 27.16 1.12 10.16
N ASP A 402 28.28 1.48 9.54
CA ASP A 402 29.61 0.92 9.74
C ASP A 402 30.48 1.87 10.57
N GLN A 403 31.76 2.06 10.26
CA GLN A 403 32.67 2.85 11.09
C GLN A 403 32.20 4.32 11.24
N ARG A 404 32.30 4.84 12.46
CA ARG A 404 32.06 6.27 12.75
C ARG A 404 33.19 7.11 12.17
N THR A 405 32.86 8.28 11.68
CA THR A 405 33.80 9.33 11.26
C THR A 405 33.35 10.69 11.81
N GLN A 406 34.07 11.77 11.50
CA GLN A 406 33.93 13.08 12.13
C GLN A 406 32.49 13.58 12.22
N ASN A 407 31.72 13.48 11.12
CA ASN A 407 30.37 14.04 11.03
C ASN A 407 29.28 12.99 10.76
N GLY A 408 29.58 11.70 10.91
CA GLY A 408 28.64 10.66 10.54
C GLY A 408 29.21 9.26 10.53
N TYR A 409 28.65 8.42 9.67
CA TYR A 409 28.99 7.01 9.57
C TYR A 409 29.13 6.58 8.11
N PHE A 410 30.10 5.72 7.82
CA PHE A 410 30.01 4.90 6.62
C PHE A 410 28.79 3.98 6.73
N PHE A 411 28.25 3.54 5.60
CA PHE A 411 27.05 2.72 5.60
C PHE A 411 26.98 1.84 4.37
N ARG A 412 26.12 0.82 4.45
CA ARG A 412 25.73 -0.01 3.32
C ARG A 412 24.21 -0.12 3.29
N ASP A 413 23.65 -0.26 2.09
CA ASP A 413 22.23 -0.55 1.94
C ASP A 413 21.90 -1.87 2.63
N PHE A 414 20.87 -1.85 3.47
CA PHE A 414 20.30 -3.03 4.10
C PHE A 414 19.09 -3.47 3.27
N VAL A 415 19.35 -4.27 2.24
CA VAL A 415 18.33 -4.69 1.27
C VAL A 415 17.58 -5.90 1.82
N VAL A 416 16.27 -5.77 1.96
CA VAL A 416 15.39 -6.81 2.48
C VAL A 416 14.55 -7.37 1.35
N GLN A 417 14.67 -8.67 1.11
CA GLN A 417 13.78 -9.43 0.24
C GLN A 417 12.80 -10.23 1.09
N THR A 418 11.50 -9.92 0.99
CA THR A 418 10.46 -10.72 1.66
C THR A 418 10.18 -11.97 0.82
N GLN A 419 10.42 -13.14 1.39
CA GLN A 419 10.04 -14.44 0.81
C GLN A 419 8.82 -14.98 1.56
N PRO A 420 8.18 -16.09 1.13
CA PRO A 420 7.00 -16.62 1.81
C PRO A 420 7.22 -16.97 3.30
N GLU A 421 8.37 -17.58 3.63
CA GLU A 421 8.65 -18.07 4.99
C GLU A 421 9.65 -17.20 5.77
N ARG A 422 10.47 -16.39 5.10
CA ARG A 422 11.51 -15.57 5.74
C ARG A 422 11.74 -14.21 5.09
N ASP A 423 12.40 -13.32 5.82
CA ASP A 423 13.02 -12.13 5.26
C ASP A 423 14.51 -12.43 5.01
N VAL A 424 14.98 -12.24 3.77
CA VAL A 424 16.40 -12.40 3.41
C VAL A 424 17.05 -11.03 3.32
N VAL A 425 18.18 -10.89 3.99
CA VAL A 425 18.92 -9.62 4.08
C VAL A 425 20.20 -9.72 3.26
N ARG A 426 20.47 -8.70 2.45
CA ARG A 426 21.76 -8.47 1.80
C ARG A 426 22.28 -7.10 2.15
N LEU A 427 23.58 -7.02 2.45
CA LEU A 427 24.30 -5.76 2.56
C LEU A 427 24.92 -5.43 1.20
N VAL A 428 24.64 -4.26 0.67
CA VAL A 428 25.17 -3.80 -0.62
C VAL A 428 25.76 -2.41 -0.45
N ASP A 429 27.03 -2.23 -0.81
CA ASP A 429 27.61 -0.90 -0.88
C ASP A 429 27.27 -0.25 -2.22
N ARG A 430 26.21 0.54 -2.24
CA ARG A 430 25.83 1.36 -3.41
C ARG A 430 26.39 2.77 -3.35
N TYR A 431 27.06 3.14 -2.26
CA TYR A 431 27.51 4.50 -1.98
C TYR A 431 28.97 4.47 -1.46
N PRO A 432 29.92 3.91 -2.23
CA PRO A 432 31.27 3.66 -1.74
C PRO A 432 31.99 4.97 -1.35
N GLY A 433 32.37 5.04 -0.08
CA GLY A 433 33.05 6.19 0.51
C GLY A 433 32.13 7.35 0.91
N PHE A 434 30.81 7.23 0.78
CA PHE A 434 29.87 8.21 1.32
C PHE A 434 29.64 8.00 2.82
N VAL A 435 29.46 9.12 3.51
CA VAL A 435 29.21 9.19 4.95
C VAL A 435 27.82 9.75 5.19
N VAL A 436 26.93 8.99 5.82
CA VAL A 436 25.58 9.45 6.19
C VAL A 436 25.65 10.39 7.40
N ASP A 437 24.84 11.46 7.38
CA ASP A 437 24.77 12.46 8.46
C ASP A 437 24.49 11.81 9.83
N GLY A 438 25.41 12.01 10.78
CA GLY A 438 25.33 11.43 12.11
C GLY A 438 24.10 11.83 12.92
N ARG A 439 23.47 12.98 12.62
CA ARG A 439 22.22 13.42 13.27
C ARG A 439 21.04 12.48 12.96
N LYS A 440 21.16 11.65 11.91
CA LYS A 440 20.14 10.69 11.48
C LYS A 440 20.35 9.29 12.05
N VAL A 441 21.45 9.04 12.74
CA VAL A 441 21.83 7.73 13.26
C VAL A 441 21.64 7.71 14.77
N SER A 442 20.86 6.73 15.26
CA SER A 442 20.51 6.60 16.68
C SER A 442 21.27 5.47 17.39
N LEU A 443 21.72 4.47 16.62
CA LEU A 443 22.26 3.19 17.08
C LEU A 443 21.34 2.45 18.06
N GLY A 444 20.04 2.74 18.00
CA GLY A 444 19.04 2.12 18.86
C GLY A 444 18.94 0.61 18.62
N ARG A 445 18.86 -0.16 19.71
CA ARG A 445 18.57 -1.60 19.62
C ARG A 445 17.11 -1.81 19.26
N ALA A 446 16.85 -2.81 18.42
CA ALA A 446 15.48 -3.25 18.14
C ALA A 446 14.83 -3.76 19.43
N SER A 447 13.70 -3.16 19.81
CA SER A 447 12.87 -3.59 20.94
C SER A 447 11.53 -4.13 20.46
N SER A 448 10.93 -5.04 21.24
CA SER A 448 9.59 -5.59 20.97
C SER A 448 9.43 -6.21 19.57
N CYS A 449 10.37 -7.08 19.22
CA CYS A 449 10.43 -7.77 17.93
C CYS A 449 10.30 -9.29 18.12
N PRO A 450 9.10 -9.81 18.44
CA PRO A 450 8.90 -11.25 18.53
C PRO A 450 8.98 -11.95 17.15
N PRO A 451 9.34 -13.25 17.12
CA PRO A 451 9.26 -14.07 15.93
C PRO A 451 7.89 -13.96 15.27
N TYR A 452 7.87 -13.67 13.96
CA TYR A 452 6.65 -13.49 13.17
C TYR A 452 5.63 -12.45 13.70
N GLY A 453 5.95 -11.65 14.73
CA GLY A 453 4.96 -10.77 15.34
C GLY A 453 3.97 -11.50 16.27
N ILE A 454 4.33 -12.70 16.72
CA ILE A 454 3.47 -13.57 17.53
C ILE A 454 3.91 -13.54 19.02
N PRO A 455 2.97 -13.51 19.98
CA PRO A 455 3.26 -13.61 21.42
C PRO A 455 4.10 -14.84 21.78
N ARG A 456 4.71 -14.78 22.97
CA ARG A 456 5.50 -15.90 23.51
C ARG A 456 4.62 -17.14 23.72
N GLY A 457 5.20 -18.32 23.55
CA GLY A 457 4.54 -19.62 23.77
C GLY A 457 4.34 -20.46 22.50
N CYS A 458 4.42 -19.86 21.32
CA CYS A 458 4.38 -20.59 20.06
C CYS A 458 5.74 -21.20 19.72
N ARG A 459 5.74 -22.48 19.34
CA ARG A 459 6.95 -23.20 18.88
C ARG A 459 7.01 -23.15 17.36
N PHE A 460 8.13 -22.67 16.82
CA PHE A 460 8.40 -22.67 15.38
C PHE A 460 9.57 -23.59 15.09
N LYS A 461 9.47 -24.41 14.04
CA LYS A 461 10.59 -25.24 13.56
C LYS A 461 11.78 -24.37 13.14
N SER A 462 11.50 -23.22 12.54
CA SER A 462 12.49 -22.19 12.22
C SER A 462 11.87 -20.80 12.31
N ILE A 463 12.68 -19.82 12.71
CA ILE A 463 12.28 -18.42 12.73
C ILE A 463 12.83 -17.76 11.46
N GLY A 464 11.93 -17.46 10.51
CA GLY A 464 12.29 -16.82 9.25
C GLY A 464 12.22 -15.29 9.30
N ARG A 465 11.50 -14.70 10.25
CA ARG A 465 11.31 -13.25 10.33
C ARG A 465 10.90 -12.75 11.71
N TYR A 466 11.05 -11.44 11.92
CA TYR A 466 10.60 -10.74 13.12
C TYR A 466 9.75 -9.54 12.75
N ARG A 467 8.73 -9.24 13.54
CA ARG A 467 7.80 -8.13 13.30
C ARG A 467 7.50 -7.39 14.59
N LYS A 468 7.21 -6.09 14.48
CA LYS A 468 6.65 -5.31 15.58
C LYS A 468 5.22 -5.74 15.87
N THR A 469 4.78 -5.56 17.10
CA THR A 469 3.41 -5.79 17.54
C THR A 469 2.79 -4.48 18.04
N PRO A 470 1.53 -4.15 17.70
CA PRO A 470 0.87 -2.99 18.27
C PRO A 470 0.55 -3.24 19.75
N SER A 471 0.45 -2.17 20.53
CA SER A 471 0.22 -2.25 21.98
C SER A 471 -1.10 -2.95 22.34
N TRP A 472 -2.16 -2.73 21.54
CA TRP A 472 -3.49 -3.31 21.78
C TRP A 472 -3.56 -4.82 21.52
N LEU A 473 -2.59 -5.42 20.83
CA LEU A 473 -2.67 -6.83 20.43
C LEU A 473 -2.81 -7.79 21.62
N ASN A 474 -2.17 -7.43 22.75
CA ASN A 474 -2.18 -8.25 23.96
C ASN A 474 -3.34 -7.91 24.90
N THR A 475 -4.17 -6.91 24.59
CA THR A 475 -5.32 -6.55 25.42
C THR A 475 -6.57 -7.35 25.08
N GLY A 476 -6.59 -8.03 23.93
CA GLY A 476 -7.68 -8.90 23.50
C GLY A 476 -7.28 -10.36 23.42
N THR A 477 -8.26 -11.20 23.05
CA THR A 477 -8.10 -12.64 22.90
C THR A 477 -8.09 -13.03 21.41
N PRO A 478 -7.01 -13.65 20.90
CA PRO A 478 -7.00 -14.22 19.55
C PRO A 478 -8.04 -15.32 19.40
N LEU A 479 -8.81 -15.31 18.31
CA LEU A 479 -9.78 -16.34 17.95
C LEU A 479 -9.25 -17.21 16.83
N ALA A 480 -9.55 -18.51 16.89
CA ALA A 480 -9.37 -19.44 15.78
C ALA A 480 -10.73 -19.67 15.12
N LEU A 481 -10.94 -19.07 13.95
CA LEU A 481 -12.21 -19.15 13.23
C LEU A 481 -12.07 -20.12 12.07
N THR A 482 -13.00 -21.07 12.00
CA THR A 482 -13.00 -22.13 11.01
C THR A 482 -14.13 -21.95 10.02
N CYS A 483 -13.78 -21.81 8.75
CA CYS A 483 -14.71 -21.67 7.63
C CYS A 483 -14.77 -22.96 6.80
N ARG A 484 -15.90 -23.19 6.14
CA ARG A 484 -16.06 -24.24 5.12
C ARG A 484 -16.31 -23.58 3.76
N ILE A 485 -15.26 -23.44 2.96
CA ILE A 485 -15.28 -22.65 1.72
C ILE A 485 -14.59 -23.38 0.57
N ARG A 486 -15.04 -23.14 -0.67
CA ARG A 486 -14.51 -23.81 -1.85
C ARG A 486 -13.12 -23.28 -2.18
N ASP A 487 -12.09 -24.09 -2.12
CA ASP A 487 -10.73 -23.72 -2.55
C ASP A 487 -10.61 -23.81 -4.07
N ARG A 488 -10.22 -22.73 -4.75
CA ARG A 488 -9.98 -22.68 -6.21
C ARG A 488 -8.55 -22.25 -6.56
N GLY A 489 -7.65 -22.28 -5.58
CA GLY A 489 -6.25 -21.87 -5.69
C GLY A 489 -6.04 -20.37 -5.82
N GLU A 490 -4.76 -19.97 -5.76
CA GLU A 490 -4.31 -18.58 -5.78
C GLU A 490 -4.64 -17.83 -7.07
N GLN A 491 -4.83 -18.55 -8.18
CA GLN A 491 -5.19 -17.95 -9.47
C GLN A 491 -6.71 -17.96 -9.74
N CYS A 492 -7.52 -18.53 -8.84
CA CYS A 492 -8.97 -18.64 -8.99
C CYS A 492 -9.48 -19.43 -10.22
N GLN A 493 -8.61 -20.22 -10.85
CA GLN A 493 -8.91 -20.93 -12.10
C GLN A 493 -9.36 -22.38 -11.89
N ALA A 494 -9.06 -22.99 -10.73
CA ALA A 494 -9.47 -24.37 -10.48
C ALA A 494 -11.00 -24.51 -10.30
N GLN A 495 -11.52 -25.69 -10.61
CA GLN A 495 -12.93 -26.07 -10.34
C GLN A 495 -13.25 -25.98 -8.84
N GLY A 496 -12.27 -26.39 -8.05
CA GLY A 496 -12.21 -26.26 -6.62
C GLY A 496 -13.04 -27.24 -5.82
N SER A 497 -12.61 -27.49 -4.59
CA SER A 497 -13.25 -28.42 -3.66
C SER A 497 -13.57 -27.71 -2.33
N LEU A 498 -14.61 -28.18 -1.65
CA LEU A 498 -15.01 -27.61 -0.37
C LEU A 498 -14.01 -28.01 0.71
N GLN A 499 -13.36 -27.04 1.34
CA GLN A 499 -12.35 -27.26 2.36
C GLN A 499 -12.75 -26.64 3.69
N LYS A 500 -12.36 -27.30 4.78
CA LYS A 500 -12.43 -26.74 6.13
C LYS A 500 -11.06 -26.14 6.45
N VAL A 501 -11.03 -24.85 6.74
CA VAL A 501 -9.79 -24.11 7.02
C VAL A 501 -9.97 -23.26 8.27
N THR A 502 -8.95 -23.23 9.11
CA THR A 502 -8.92 -22.39 10.31
C THR A 502 -7.97 -21.22 10.08
N VAL A 503 -8.48 -20.01 10.33
CA VAL A 503 -7.74 -18.76 10.31
C VAL A 503 -7.68 -18.22 11.73
N GLY A 504 -6.49 -17.83 12.18
CA GLY A 504 -6.26 -17.29 13.49
C GLY A 504 -5.86 -18.32 14.55
N GLY A 505 -6.13 -17.97 15.79
CA GLY A 505 -5.53 -18.60 16.96
C GLY A 505 -4.24 -17.90 17.37
N VAL A 506 -3.69 -18.32 18.51
CA VAL A 506 -2.54 -17.63 19.14
C VAL A 506 -1.31 -17.62 18.23
N CYS A 507 -1.08 -18.72 17.50
CA CYS A 507 0.14 -18.97 16.73
C CYS A 507 0.03 -18.79 15.22
N ASP A 508 -1.08 -18.23 14.71
CA ASP A 508 -1.20 -17.94 13.28
C ASP A 508 -0.27 -16.78 12.88
N THR A 509 0.60 -17.05 11.90
CA THR A 509 1.62 -16.13 11.37
C THR A 509 1.11 -15.20 10.29
N GLN A 510 -0.12 -15.40 9.82
CA GLN A 510 -0.71 -14.68 8.71
C GLN A 510 -1.74 -13.67 9.21
N MET A 511 -2.81 -14.13 9.85
CA MET A 511 -3.85 -13.24 10.39
C MET A 511 -4.39 -13.79 11.70
N ARG A 512 -4.55 -12.91 12.69
CA ARG A 512 -5.14 -13.22 13.99
C ARG A 512 -6.36 -12.33 14.24
N PRO A 513 -7.57 -12.87 14.11
CA PRO A 513 -8.78 -12.19 14.56
C PRO A 513 -8.73 -12.04 16.08
N VAL A 514 -9.07 -10.87 16.61
CA VAL A 514 -8.97 -10.56 18.03
C VAL A 514 -10.30 -10.02 18.55
N THR A 515 -10.76 -10.59 19.66
CA THR A 515 -11.97 -10.17 20.38
C THR A 515 -11.62 -9.52 21.71
N GLY A 516 -12.52 -8.71 22.26
CA GLY A 516 -12.34 -8.11 23.59
C GLY A 516 -11.28 -7.00 23.68
N VAL A 517 -10.91 -6.39 22.55
CA VAL A 517 -10.15 -5.14 22.52
C VAL A 517 -11.16 -3.99 22.54
N ASP A 518 -11.08 -3.11 23.53
CA ASP A 518 -11.99 -1.97 23.69
C ASP A 518 -11.34 -0.64 23.24
#